data_AF-A0A2V7ZUX3-F1
#
_entry.id   AF-A0A2V7ZUX3-F1
#
_cell.length_a   1.000
_cell.length_b   1.000
_cell.length_c   1.000
_cell.angle_alpha   90.00
_cell.angle_beta   90.00
_cell.angle_gamma   90.00
#
_symmetry.space_group_name_H-M   'P 1'
#
loop_
_entity.id
_entity.type
_entity.pdbx_description
1 polymer ?
#
loop_
_entity_poly.entity_id
_entity_poly.type
_entity_poly.pdbx_seq_one_letter_code
_entity_poly.pdbx_strand_id
1 'polypeptide(L)'
;KQNKSMILTTPELIATLQHEVRILLHLASKVEPAMLDYRPTPKQRSALELLQYLAIMGPTQLTVIEHGVFDRPTLSATWSPAEAAAKKMSFDQAVAAIGRQSDEYARRLDAWTEADFRKEVDMFGRKSSRGLLVITLVVNGHAAYRTQLFLYLKACGREELSTMNLWAGADMPAPV
;
A
#
# COMPACT_ATOMS: atom_id res chain seq x y z
N LYS A 1 -15.40 33.33 -12.53
CA LYS A 1 -15.17 31.88 -12.27
C LYS A 1 -14.45 31.81 -10.93
N GLN A 2 -15.07 31.27 -9.88
CA GLN A 2 -14.37 31.05 -8.60
C GLN A 2 -13.19 30.11 -8.86
N ASN A 3 -12.00 30.50 -8.42
CA ASN A 3 -10.86 29.60 -8.30
C ASN A 3 -11.33 28.49 -7.35
N LYS A 4 -11.60 27.29 -7.88
CA LYS A 4 -11.86 26.13 -7.01
C LYS A 4 -10.55 25.85 -6.31
N SER A 5 -10.50 26.12 -5.01
CA SER A 5 -9.39 25.68 -4.16
C SER A 5 -9.25 24.17 -4.31
N MET A 6 -8.03 23.68 -4.54
CA MET A 6 -7.75 22.25 -4.45
C MET A 6 -8.06 21.77 -3.03
N ILE A 7 -8.75 20.64 -2.92
CA ILE A 7 -9.12 20.03 -1.62
C ILE A 7 -7.95 19.22 -1.05
N LEU A 8 -7.10 18.66 -1.92
CA LEU A 8 -5.89 17.91 -1.55
C LEU A 8 -4.76 18.29 -2.52
N THR A 9 -3.65 18.75 -1.97
CA THR A 9 -2.42 19.10 -2.71
C THR A 9 -1.53 17.88 -2.93
N THR A 10 -0.61 17.96 -3.89
CA THR A 10 0.37 16.89 -4.14
C THR A 10 1.22 16.56 -2.89
N PRO A 11 1.76 17.54 -2.15
CA PRO A 11 2.47 17.25 -0.90
C PRO A 11 1.61 16.56 0.16
N GLU A 12 0.34 16.94 0.32
CA GLU A 12 -0.56 16.28 1.27
C GLU A 12 -0.87 14.83 0.88
N LEU A 13 -1.01 14.56 -0.42
CA LEU A 13 -1.17 13.20 -0.94
C LEU A 13 0.08 12.35 -0.70
N ILE A 14 1.27 12.88 -0.98
CA ILE A 14 2.55 12.21 -0.73
C ILE A 14 2.69 11.91 0.76
N ALA A 15 2.48 12.90 1.62
CA ALA A 15 2.55 12.74 3.07
C ALA A 15 1.57 11.67 3.58
N THR A 16 0.37 11.60 2.99
CA THR A 16 -0.61 10.54 3.30
C THR A 16 -0.05 9.15 2.97
N LEU A 17 0.52 8.96 1.78
CA LEU A 17 1.12 7.68 1.39
C LEU A 17 2.35 7.31 2.23
N GLN A 18 3.20 8.27 2.56
CA GLN A 18 4.36 8.06 3.44
C GLN A 18 3.92 7.65 4.85
N HIS A 19 2.83 8.25 5.36
CA HIS A 19 2.21 7.84 6.62
C HIS A 19 1.68 6.40 6.56
N GLU A 20 1.05 6.01 5.45
CA GLU A 20 0.62 4.61 5.23
C GLU A 20 1.82 3.63 5.26
N VAL A 21 2.94 3.97 4.62
CA VAL A 21 4.18 3.18 4.66
C VAL A 21 4.73 3.07 6.08
N ARG A 22 4.78 4.18 6.82
CA ARG A 22 5.25 4.19 8.22
C ARG A 22 4.40 3.29 9.11
N ILE A 23 3.07 3.34 8.98
CA ILE A 23 2.17 2.46 9.74
C ILE A 23 2.40 1.00 9.39
N LEU A 24 2.55 0.70 8.10
CA LEU A 24 2.82 -0.65 7.66
C LEU A 24 4.16 -1.18 8.21
N LEU A 25 5.21 -0.37 8.21
CA LEU A 25 6.50 -0.71 8.83
C LEU A 25 6.36 -0.93 10.34
N HIS A 26 5.56 -0.11 11.03
CA HIS A 26 5.26 -0.29 12.45
C HIS A 26 4.63 -1.66 12.69
N LEU A 27 3.60 -2.03 11.93
CA LEU A 27 2.97 -3.35 12.05
C LEU A 27 3.94 -4.49 11.68
N ALA A 28 4.72 -4.33 10.62
CA ALA A 28 5.72 -5.33 10.22
C ALA A 28 6.77 -5.57 11.32
N SER A 29 7.14 -4.54 12.10
CA SER A 29 8.06 -4.69 13.24
C SER A 29 7.53 -5.60 14.35
N LYS A 30 6.22 -5.89 14.36
CA LYS A 30 5.57 -6.77 15.35
C LYS A 30 5.51 -8.23 14.89
N VAL A 31 5.96 -8.53 13.67
CA VAL A 31 6.01 -9.90 13.16
C VAL A 31 7.22 -10.62 13.73
N GLU A 32 6.99 -11.75 14.38
CA GLU A 32 8.06 -12.68 14.80
C GLU A 32 8.25 -13.80 13.78
N PRO A 33 9.44 -14.45 13.75
CA PRO A 33 9.71 -15.56 12.83
C PRO A 33 8.65 -16.68 12.88
N ALA A 34 8.13 -17.01 14.07
CA ALA A 34 7.10 -18.03 14.26
C ALA A 34 5.76 -17.69 13.60
N MET A 35 5.54 -16.42 13.23
CA MET A 35 4.28 -15.93 12.65
C MET A 35 4.29 -15.95 11.12
N LEU A 36 5.44 -16.13 10.48
CA LEU A 36 5.61 -15.91 9.03
C LEU A 36 4.70 -16.81 8.18
N ASP A 37 4.49 -18.05 8.62
CA ASP A 37 3.65 -19.04 7.93
C ASP A 37 2.19 -19.03 8.39
N TYR A 38 1.83 -18.18 9.36
CA TYR A 38 0.45 -18.08 9.84
C TYR A 38 -0.49 -17.68 8.71
N ARG A 39 -1.61 -18.42 8.58
CA ARG A 39 -2.72 -18.15 7.66
C ARG A 39 -4.03 -18.23 8.46
N PRO A 40 -4.96 -17.27 8.33
CA PRO A 40 -6.27 -17.39 8.96
C PRO A 40 -7.10 -18.53 8.36
N THR A 41 -6.96 -18.79 7.06
CA THR A 41 -7.55 -19.93 6.37
C THR A 41 -6.59 -20.47 5.29
N PRO A 42 -6.72 -21.74 4.84
CA PRO A 42 -5.80 -22.34 3.87
C PRO A 42 -5.67 -21.60 2.53
N LYS A 43 -6.71 -20.86 2.10
CA LYS A 43 -6.72 -20.12 0.83
C LYS A 43 -6.22 -18.68 0.94
N GLN A 44 -5.97 -18.19 2.16
CA GLN A 44 -5.45 -16.85 2.37
C GLN A 44 -3.92 -16.84 2.36
N ARG A 45 -3.34 -15.69 2.03
CA ARG A 45 -1.91 -15.45 2.13
C ARG A 45 -1.41 -15.70 3.55
N SER A 46 -0.20 -16.24 3.68
CA SER A 46 0.51 -16.22 4.97
C SER A 46 0.93 -14.79 5.34
N ALA A 47 1.43 -14.58 6.56
CA ALA A 47 1.97 -13.29 6.96
C ALA A 47 3.12 -12.84 6.04
N LEU A 48 4.05 -13.74 5.70
CA LEU A 48 5.14 -13.45 4.76
C LEU A 48 4.60 -13.11 3.37
N GLU A 49 3.70 -13.92 2.82
CA GLU A 49 3.12 -13.66 1.50
C GLU A 49 2.33 -12.34 1.43
N LEU A 50 1.68 -11.96 2.53
CA LEU A 50 0.99 -10.68 2.64
C LEU A 50 2.00 -9.51 2.62
N LEU A 51 3.11 -9.61 3.35
CA LEU A 51 4.18 -8.60 3.32
C LEU A 51 4.85 -8.50 1.96
N GLN A 52 5.12 -9.63 1.30
CA GLN A 52 5.63 -9.67 -0.08
C GLN A 52 4.67 -8.98 -1.05
N TYR A 53 3.36 -9.22 -0.91
CA TYR A 53 2.36 -8.53 -1.73
C TYR A 53 2.33 -7.02 -1.43
N LEU A 54 2.35 -6.63 -0.16
CA LEU A 54 2.40 -5.23 0.27
C LEU A 54 3.67 -4.51 -0.20
N ALA A 55 4.80 -5.21 -0.33
CA ALA A 55 6.05 -4.68 -0.87
C ALA A 55 5.96 -4.22 -2.33
N ILE A 56 5.01 -4.74 -3.10
CA ILE A 56 4.83 -4.39 -4.52
C ILE A 56 3.51 -3.70 -4.84
N MET A 57 2.47 -3.85 -4.02
CA MET A 57 1.10 -3.48 -4.37
C MET A 57 0.99 -2.02 -4.81
N GLY A 58 1.45 -1.09 -3.97
CA GLY A 58 1.31 0.33 -4.27
C GLY A 58 2.13 0.80 -5.47
N PRO A 59 3.45 0.51 -5.56
CA PRO A 59 4.25 0.89 -6.73
C PRO A 59 3.76 0.28 -8.04
N THR A 60 3.29 -0.97 -7.99
CA THR A 60 2.75 -1.66 -9.18
C THR A 60 1.43 -1.02 -9.62
N GLN A 61 0.53 -0.69 -8.68
CA GLN A 61 -0.69 0.05 -9.00
C GLN A 61 -0.38 1.42 -9.61
N LEU A 62 0.60 2.14 -9.06
CA LEU A 62 0.98 3.44 -9.61
C LEU A 62 1.47 3.31 -11.06
N THR A 63 2.19 2.23 -11.39
CA THR A 63 2.63 1.96 -12.78
C THR A 63 1.46 1.69 -13.71
N VAL A 64 0.46 0.92 -13.26
CA VAL A 64 -0.77 0.71 -14.03
C VAL A 64 -1.50 2.02 -14.28
N ILE A 65 -1.61 2.90 -13.26
CA ILE A 65 -2.26 4.20 -13.37
C ILE A 65 -1.50 5.12 -14.35
N GLU A 66 -0.17 5.09 -14.33
CA GLU A 66 0.68 5.86 -15.26
C GLU A 66 0.55 5.40 -16.70
N HIS A 67 0.43 4.09 -16.94
CA HIS A 67 0.12 3.55 -18.26
C HIS A 67 -1.30 3.97 -18.70
N GLY A 68 -2.25 4.01 -17.76
CA GLY A 68 -3.63 4.40 -18.03
C GLY A 68 -4.42 3.37 -18.86
N VAL A 69 -3.94 2.12 -18.91
CA VAL A 69 -4.57 1.02 -19.65
C VAL A 69 -4.87 -0.13 -18.69
N PHE A 70 -6.16 -0.42 -18.52
CA PHE A 70 -6.70 -1.44 -17.61
C PHE A 70 -7.30 -2.61 -18.39
N ASP A 71 -6.51 -3.23 -19.26
CA ASP A 71 -6.86 -4.49 -19.90
C ASP A 71 -6.08 -5.66 -19.29
N ARG A 72 -6.54 -6.88 -19.53
CA ARG A 72 -5.90 -8.09 -18.95
C ARG A 72 -4.44 -8.24 -19.38
N PRO A 73 -4.07 -8.06 -20.67
CA PRO A 73 -2.67 -8.12 -21.10
C PRO A 73 -1.75 -7.14 -20.35
N THR A 74 -2.10 -5.85 -20.31
CA THR A 74 -1.29 -4.82 -19.65
C THR A 74 -1.19 -5.05 -18.16
N LEU A 75 -2.30 -5.42 -17.51
CA LEU A 75 -2.29 -5.76 -16.09
C LEU A 75 -1.40 -6.96 -15.81
N SER A 76 -1.49 -8.03 -16.60
CA SER A 76 -0.62 -9.21 -16.44
C SER A 76 0.84 -8.86 -16.69
N ALA A 77 1.15 -8.09 -17.73
CA ALA A 77 2.53 -7.68 -18.04
C ALA A 77 3.14 -6.82 -16.92
N THR A 78 2.32 -6.05 -16.20
CA THR A 78 2.77 -5.22 -15.09
C THR A 78 2.87 -6.01 -13.78
N TRP A 79 1.86 -6.81 -13.45
CA TRP A 79 1.77 -7.51 -12.16
C TRP A 79 2.57 -8.81 -12.11
N SER A 80 2.56 -9.63 -13.17
CA SER A 80 3.18 -10.97 -13.12
C SER A 80 4.68 -10.92 -12.80
N PRO A 81 5.50 -10.02 -13.39
CA PRO A 81 6.91 -9.90 -13.03
C PRO A 81 7.10 -9.42 -11.58
N ALA A 82 6.30 -8.45 -11.14
CA ALA A 82 6.37 -7.92 -9.78
C ALA A 82 6.04 -9.00 -8.74
N GLU A 83 4.97 -9.78 -8.96
CA GLU A 83 4.59 -10.90 -8.10
C GLU A 83 5.65 -12.00 -8.07
N ALA A 84 6.23 -12.33 -9.23
CA ALA A 84 7.30 -13.34 -9.32
C ALA A 84 8.56 -12.90 -8.55
N ALA A 85 8.89 -11.61 -8.55
CA ALA A 85 9.98 -11.05 -7.75
C ALA A 85 9.63 -11.03 -6.25
N ALA A 86 8.42 -10.59 -5.90
CA ALA A 86 7.96 -10.51 -4.52
C ALA A 86 7.97 -11.88 -3.81
N LYS A 87 7.54 -12.95 -4.49
CA LYS A 87 7.52 -14.31 -3.95
C LYS A 87 8.89 -14.85 -3.51
N LYS A 88 9.98 -14.25 -3.99
CA LYS A 88 11.35 -14.64 -3.66
C LYS A 88 11.94 -13.83 -2.50
N MET A 89 11.25 -12.79 -2.04
CA MET A 89 11.75 -11.93 -0.97
C MET A 89 11.72 -12.66 0.37
N SER A 90 12.81 -12.59 1.12
CA SER A 90 12.78 -12.85 2.56
C SER A 90 11.93 -11.80 3.28
N PHE A 91 11.64 -12.03 4.57
CA PHE A 91 10.98 -11.05 5.43
C PHE A 91 11.70 -9.70 5.39
N ASP A 92 13.01 -9.67 5.65
CA ASP A 92 13.80 -8.43 5.65
C ASP A 92 13.80 -7.72 4.30
N GLN A 93 13.86 -8.49 3.21
CA GLN A 93 13.80 -7.92 1.85
C GLN A 93 12.44 -7.29 1.56
N ALA A 94 11.34 -7.93 2.00
CA ALA A 94 9.99 -7.38 1.85
C ALA A 94 9.81 -6.11 2.69
N VAL A 95 10.27 -6.10 3.95
CA VAL A 95 10.22 -4.92 4.83
C VAL A 95 11.06 -3.77 4.26
N ALA A 96 12.28 -4.05 3.79
CA ALA A 96 13.11 -3.04 3.14
C ALA A 96 12.47 -2.50 1.85
N ALA A 97 11.80 -3.36 1.07
CA ALA A 97 11.06 -2.94 -0.12
C ALA A 97 9.86 -2.05 0.20
N ILE A 98 9.11 -2.37 1.27
CA ILE A 98 8.05 -1.50 1.79
C ILE A 98 8.62 -0.13 2.17
N GLY A 99 9.74 -0.09 2.90
CA GLY A 99 10.35 1.17 3.32
C GLY A 99 10.73 2.09 2.16
N ARG A 100 11.25 1.53 1.06
CA ARG A 100 11.58 2.29 -0.16
C ARG A 100 10.36 2.91 -0.85
N GLN A 101 9.14 2.45 -0.57
CA GLN A 101 7.94 3.02 -1.20
C GLN A 101 7.72 4.48 -0.80
N SER A 102 8.14 4.89 0.41
CA SER A 102 8.03 6.28 0.88
C SER A 102 8.66 7.28 -0.09
N ASP A 103 9.90 7.01 -0.51
CA ASP A 103 10.64 7.87 -1.44
C ASP A 103 10.14 7.70 -2.88
N GLU A 104 9.71 6.48 -3.25
CA GLU A 104 9.17 6.20 -4.57
C GLU A 104 7.86 6.96 -4.83
N TYR A 105 6.97 7.06 -3.84
CA TYR A 105 5.75 7.86 -3.97
C TYR A 105 6.07 9.35 -4.12
N ALA A 106 6.98 9.89 -3.30
CA ALA A 106 7.40 11.28 -3.42
C ALA A 106 7.97 11.56 -4.81
N ARG A 107 8.97 10.77 -5.22
CA ARG A 107 9.65 10.90 -6.52
C ARG A 107 8.69 10.86 -7.70
N ARG A 108 7.72 9.94 -7.70
CA ARG A 108 6.79 9.75 -8.84
C ARG A 108 5.69 10.79 -8.87
N LEU A 109 5.09 11.10 -7.73
CA LEU A 109 3.96 12.02 -7.66
C LEU A 109 4.38 13.48 -7.75
N ASP A 110 5.57 13.86 -7.27
CA ASP A 110 6.10 15.22 -7.48
C ASP A 110 6.39 15.52 -8.95
N ALA A 111 6.64 14.48 -9.76
CA ALA A 111 6.84 14.65 -11.20
C ALA A 111 5.53 14.90 -11.96
N TRP A 112 4.36 14.75 -11.32
CA TRP A 112 3.06 14.95 -11.97
C TRP A 112 2.59 16.39 -11.83
N THR A 113 2.14 16.96 -12.94
CA THR A 113 1.41 18.23 -12.94
C THR A 113 -0.06 18.02 -12.53
N GLU A 114 -0.78 19.09 -12.20
CA GLU A 114 -2.23 18.99 -11.96
C GLU A 114 -2.94 18.35 -13.17
N ALA A 115 -2.53 18.70 -14.40
CA ALA A 115 -3.09 18.13 -15.61
C ALA A 115 -2.89 16.60 -15.67
N ASP A 116 -1.74 16.09 -15.22
CA ASP A 116 -1.49 14.65 -15.15
C ASP A 116 -2.44 13.94 -14.19
N PHE A 117 -2.67 14.51 -13.00
CA PHE A 117 -3.65 13.99 -12.04
C PHE A 117 -5.08 13.98 -12.59
N ARG A 118 -5.42 14.90 -13.50
CA ARG A 118 -6.75 15.02 -14.11
C ARG A 118 -6.95 14.19 -15.37
N LYS A 119 -5.91 13.56 -15.93
CA LYS A 119 -6.04 12.68 -17.09
C LYS A 119 -7.08 11.59 -16.80
N GLU A 120 -8.02 11.44 -17.72
CA GLU A 120 -9.01 10.36 -17.67
C GLU A 120 -8.35 9.03 -18.02
N VAL A 121 -8.75 8.00 -17.29
CA VAL A 121 -8.36 6.61 -17.50
C VAL A 121 -9.63 5.79 -17.55
N ASP A 122 -9.76 4.96 -18.58
CA ASP A 122 -10.83 3.97 -18.65
C ASP A 122 -10.40 2.72 -17.88
N MET A 123 -11.15 2.42 -16.81
CA MET A 123 -11.00 1.22 -16.00
C MET A 123 -12.21 0.33 -16.23
N PHE A 124 -12.08 -0.65 -17.13
CA PHE A 124 -13.12 -1.64 -17.43
C PHE A 124 -14.47 -1.01 -17.81
N GLY A 125 -14.46 0.02 -18.67
CA GLY A 125 -15.64 0.74 -19.13
C GLY A 125 -16.11 1.86 -18.17
N ARG A 126 -15.35 2.14 -17.12
CA ARG A 126 -15.62 3.26 -16.19
C ARG A 126 -14.47 4.24 -16.22
N LYS A 127 -14.77 5.49 -16.60
CA LYS A 127 -13.79 6.57 -16.57
C LYS A 127 -13.54 7.06 -15.15
N SER A 128 -12.27 7.28 -14.82
CA SER A 128 -11.82 7.89 -13.58
C SER A 128 -10.60 8.78 -13.86
N SER A 129 -10.34 9.76 -13.00
CA SER A 129 -9.09 10.53 -13.07
C SER A 129 -7.93 9.72 -12.48
N ARG A 130 -6.71 9.89 -12.99
CA ARG A 130 -5.51 9.28 -12.40
C ARG A 130 -5.40 9.57 -10.90
N GLY A 131 -5.63 10.81 -10.48
CA GLY A 131 -5.57 11.19 -9.08
C GLY A 131 -6.59 10.44 -8.22
N LEU A 132 -7.82 10.26 -8.70
CA LEU A 132 -8.79 9.44 -7.98
C LEU A 132 -8.35 7.98 -7.91
N LEU A 133 -7.75 7.43 -8.96
CA LEU A 133 -7.23 6.07 -8.95
C LEU A 133 -6.07 5.89 -7.95
N VAL A 134 -5.21 6.89 -7.75
CA VAL A 134 -4.16 6.85 -6.71
C VAL A 134 -4.81 6.71 -5.33
N ILE A 135 -5.86 7.47 -5.03
CA ILE A 135 -6.60 7.34 -3.77
C ILE A 135 -7.23 5.95 -3.66
N THR A 136 -8.03 5.55 -4.66
CA THR A 136 -8.88 4.37 -4.54
C THR A 136 -8.13 3.05 -4.66
N LEU A 137 -6.99 3.02 -5.35
CA LEU A 137 -6.22 1.79 -5.58
C LEU A 137 -4.96 1.71 -4.72
N VAL A 138 -4.32 2.85 -4.40
CA VAL A 138 -3.06 2.86 -3.65
C VAL A 138 -3.32 3.17 -2.18
N VAL A 139 -3.91 4.32 -1.86
CA VAL A 139 -4.17 4.72 -0.46
C VAL A 139 -5.11 3.73 0.22
N ASN A 140 -6.27 3.47 -0.39
CA ASN A 140 -7.22 2.48 0.14
C ASN A 140 -6.64 1.07 0.15
N GLY A 141 -5.75 0.75 -0.80
CA GLY A 141 -5.02 -0.52 -0.82
C GLY A 141 -4.18 -0.72 0.44
N HIS A 142 -3.42 0.30 0.84
CA HIS A 142 -2.64 0.24 2.09
C HIS A 142 -3.55 0.03 3.29
N ALA A 143 -4.61 0.84 3.42
CA ALA A 143 -5.54 0.74 4.54
C ALA A 143 -6.19 -0.66 4.64
N ALA A 144 -6.61 -1.24 3.52
CA ALA A 144 -7.21 -2.58 3.48
C ALA A 144 -6.22 -3.67 3.93
N TYR A 145 -5.05 -3.72 3.31
CA TYR A 145 -4.11 -4.82 3.53
C TYR A 145 -3.29 -4.68 4.82
N ARG A 146 -3.05 -3.44 5.31
CA ARG A 146 -2.49 -3.25 6.65
C ARG A 146 -3.47 -3.67 7.75
N THR A 147 -4.78 -3.48 7.54
CA THR A 147 -5.82 -4.00 8.44
C THR A 147 -5.78 -5.52 8.47
N GLN A 148 -5.60 -6.17 7.31
CA GLN A 148 -5.41 -7.61 7.25
C GLN A 148 -4.18 -8.06 8.08
N LEU A 149 -3.02 -7.40 7.91
CA LEU A 149 -1.81 -7.71 8.69
C LEU A 149 -2.03 -7.50 10.20
N PHE A 150 -2.69 -6.42 10.60
CA PHE A 150 -3.04 -6.16 12.00
C PHE A 150 -3.87 -7.29 12.61
N LEU A 151 -4.87 -7.81 11.88
CA LEU A 151 -5.67 -8.93 12.34
C LEU A 151 -4.86 -10.23 12.44
N TYR A 152 -3.91 -10.45 11.53
CA TYR A 152 -3.01 -11.61 11.58
C TYR A 152 -2.16 -11.57 12.86
N LEU A 153 -1.58 -10.40 13.16
CA LEU A 153 -0.77 -10.20 14.36
C LEU A 153 -1.57 -10.49 15.63
N LYS A 154 -2.81 -9.97 15.73
CA LYS A 154 -3.67 -10.25 16.89
C LYS A 154 -4.01 -11.74 17.00
N ALA A 155 -4.29 -12.40 15.89
CA ALA A 155 -4.56 -13.85 15.89
C ALA A 155 -3.32 -14.68 16.26
N CYS A 156 -2.12 -14.16 16.05
CA CYS A 156 -0.86 -14.73 16.53
C CYS A 156 -0.54 -14.38 18.00
N GLY A 157 -1.48 -13.80 18.76
CA GLY A 157 -1.30 -13.52 20.19
C GLY A 157 -0.72 -12.15 20.52
N ARG A 158 -0.63 -11.21 19.56
CA ARG A 158 -0.27 -9.81 19.82
C ARG A 158 -1.44 -9.02 20.44
N GLU A 159 -1.80 -9.39 21.66
CA GLU A 159 -2.94 -8.83 22.38
C GLU A 159 -2.76 -7.35 22.72
N GLU A 160 -1.51 -6.90 22.89
CA GLU A 160 -1.13 -5.51 23.16
C GLU A 160 -1.44 -4.55 22.02
N LEU A 161 -1.67 -5.06 20.80
CA LEU A 161 -1.97 -4.22 19.65
C LEU A 161 -3.38 -3.64 19.75
N SER A 162 -3.46 -2.32 19.65
CA SER A 162 -4.69 -1.53 19.73
C SER A 162 -5.00 -0.83 18.41
N THR A 163 -6.10 -0.08 18.38
CA THR A 163 -6.44 0.80 17.27
C THR A 163 -5.33 1.81 16.95
N MET A 164 -4.53 2.24 17.92
CA MET A 164 -3.40 3.16 17.67
C MET A 164 -2.32 2.54 16.80
N ASN A 165 -2.07 1.23 16.90
CA ASN A 165 -1.12 0.55 16.03
C ASN A 165 -1.61 0.54 14.57
N LEU A 166 -2.91 0.33 14.36
CA LEU A 166 -3.52 0.29 13.03
C LEU A 166 -3.65 1.67 12.37
N TRP A 167 -4.02 2.71 13.14
CA TRP A 167 -4.34 4.03 12.60
C TRP A 167 -3.20 5.03 12.68
N ALA A 168 -2.36 4.93 13.72
CA ALA A 168 -1.29 5.86 13.98
C ALA A 168 0.09 5.22 13.87
N GLY A 169 0.20 3.90 13.75
CA GLY A 169 1.50 3.22 13.65
C GLY A 169 2.38 3.53 14.86
N ALA A 170 1.79 3.45 16.05
CA ALA A 170 2.45 3.71 17.32
C ALA A 170 1.93 2.71 18.36
N ASP A 171 2.79 2.34 19.31
CA ASP A 171 2.37 1.58 20.48
C ASP A 171 1.65 2.51 21.47
N MET A 172 0.68 1.97 22.22
CA MET A 172 0.08 2.71 23.32
C MET A 172 1.12 2.91 24.42
N PRO A 173 1.14 4.08 25.07
CA PRO A 173 1.90 4.24 26.31
C PRO A 173 1.47 3.18 27.32
N ALA A 174 2.42 2.68 28.11
CA ALA A 174 2.08 1.80 29.22
C ALA A 174 1.05 2.49 30.14
N PRO A 175 0.03 1.77 30.64
CA PRO A 175 -0.87 2.32 31.65
C PRO A 175 -0.05 2.83 32.84
N VAL A 176 -0.32 4.07 33.25
CA VAL A 176 0.23 4.64 34.50
C VAL A 176 -0.46 3.99 35.69
#